data_AF-A0A4V2YP80-F1
#
_entry.id   AF-A0A4V2YP80-F1
#
_cell.length_a   1.000
_cell.length_b   1.000
_cell.length_c   1.000
_cell.angle_alpha   90.00
_cell.angle_beta   90.00
_cell.angle_gamma   90.00
#
_symmetry.space_group_name_H-M   'P 1'
#
loop_
_entity.id
_entity.type
_entity.pdbx_description
1 polymer ?
#
loop_
_entity_poly.entity_id
_entity_poly.type
_entity_poly.pdbx_seq_one_letter_code
_entity_poly.pdbx_strand_id
1 'polypeptide(L)'
;MAVALGGVAVADTSSTDTSSTFTNSAKTASGLTPSGVKVTVSKTMIGQTRVASAEATAANAAAPADEYLIPANAKATAGFVDLYEGFTVKRGGWSDVATLTFTFSRPVRDPHLHVFGTGGSSGTSVRARDDYWPAVDLVSGAPAKPTFSKAAGFPGFHVTSASITPERVYTVSSTTCGIVYTCGTVKLNGTLTSFTIKLRARDVRYGTGGTTPQLWAAFKLSLAEDASDAPTSYGAASHAIGDSFLGRTATADHPDTVSLTPRGLTADTDADDAVTGSPARIGGHGGSYTLAIPVTPGSPSNVAGWIDFDRDGRFDPNERATVQVAARATTATLRWATPRPIGSGPTWMRLRLSAATTSTATGTATGWADSGEVEDHRISLDH
;
A
#
# COMPACT_ATOMS: atom_id res chain seq x y z
N MET A 1 -38.33 41.92 -24.75
CA MET A 1 -37.45 42.55 -23.75
C MET A 1 -36.98 41.44 -22.82
N ALA A 2 -35.72 41.06 -22.96
CA ALA A 2 -35.14 39.87 -22.34
C ALA A 2 -34.84 40.10 -20.85
N VAL A 3 -35.04 39.06 -20.03
CA VAL A 3 -34.43 38.95 -18.70
C VAL A 3 -33.57 37.68 -18.74
N ALA A 4 -32.26 37.90 -18.70
CA ALA A 4 -31.25 36.87 -18.62
C ALA A 4 -31.11 36.41 -17.17
N LEU A 5 -31.28 35.12 -16.92
CA LEU A 5 -30.85 34.46 -15.68
C LEU A 5 -29.47 33.87 -15.96
N GLY A 6 -28.44 34.44 -15.34
CA GLY A 6 -27.08 33.93 -15.37
C GLY A 6 -27.00 32.62 -14.60
N GLY A 7 -26.74 31.53 -15.31
CA GLY A 7 -26.36 30.25 -14.74
C GLY A 7 -24.92 30.31 -14.25
N VAL A 8 -24.73 30.08 -12.95
CA VAL A 8 -23.43 29.84 -12.33
C VAL A 8 -22.83 28.58 -12.96
N ALA A 9 -21.70 28.73 -13.65
CA ALA A 9 -20.90 27.59 -14.09
C ALA A 9 -20.27 26.95 -12.85
N VAL A 10 -20.84 25.84 -12.39
CA VAL A 10 -20.14 24.93 -11.49
C VAL A 10 -19.06 24.26 -12.35
N ALA A 11 -17.80 24.55 -12.04
CA ALA A 11 -16.67 23.85 -12.60
C ALA A 11 -16.78 22.38 -12.18
N ASP A 12 -17.14 21.53 -13.14
CA ASP A 12 -17.01 20.08 -13.02
C ASP A 12 -15.52 19.73 -13.01
N THR A 13 -14.92 19.75 -11.82
CA THR A 13 -13.64 19.07 -11.61
C THR A 13 -13.94 17.58 -11.57
N SER A 14 -14.00 16.98 -12.77
CA SER A 14 -13.82 15.54 -12.92
C SER A 14 -12.44 15.17 -12.37
N SER A 15 -12.38 14.87 -11.07
CA SER A 15 -11.34 14.03 -10.52
C SER A 15 -11.54 12.67 -11.19
N THR A 16 -10.83 12.46 -12.29
CA THR A 16 -10.70 11.14 -12.88
C THR A 16 -10.20 10.22 -11.78
N ASP A 17 -11.05 9.30 -11.36
CA ASP A 17 -10.81 8.31 -10.33
C ASP A 17 -9.70 7.36 -10.80
N THR A 18 -8.45 7.79 -10.64
CA THR A 18 -7.24 7.04 -10.98
C THR A 18 -7.05 5.83 -10.06
N SER A 19 -7.90 5.62 -9.04
CA SER A 19 -7.86 4.44 -8.16
C SER A 19 -8.43 3.16 -8.79
N SER A 20 -9.04 3.26 -9.98
CA SER A 20 -9.96 2.23 -10.48
C SER A 20 -9.43 1.23 -11.53
N THR A 21 -8.27 1.45 -12.18
CA THR A 21 -7.87 0.60 -13.33
C THR A 21 -6.87 -0.48 -12.95
N PHE A 22 -7.30 -1.42 -12.11
CA PHE A 22 -6.59 -2.69 -11.98
C PHE A 22 -6.91 -3.58 -13.19
N THR A 23 -5.87 -4.10 -13.84
CA THR A 23 -5.98 -4.96 -15.03
C THR A 23 -5.42 -6.33 -14.72
N ASN A 24 -5.98 -7.35 -15.37
CA ASN A 24 -5.50 -8.72 -15.23
C ASN A 24 -5.48 -9.44 -16.59
N SER A 25 -4.46 -10.27 -16.80
CA SER A 25 -4.28 -11.12 -17.97
C SER A 25 -3.56 -12.41 -17.58
N ALA A 26 -3.44 -13.34 -18.54
CA ALA A 26 -2.72 -14.60 -18.32
C ALA A 26 -1.23 -14.43 -17.93
N LYS A 27 -0.60 -13.30 -18.27
CA LYS A 27 0.83 -13.06 -18.03
C LYS A 27 1.11 -11.99 -16.98
N THR A 28 0.19 -11.03 -16.82
CA THR A 28 0.44 -9.85 -15.99
C THR A 28 -0.85 -9.37 -15.33
N ALA A 29 -0.76 -9.00 -14.06
CA ALA A 29 -1.74 -8.18 -13.37
C ALA A 29 -1.08 -6.84 -12.98
N SER A 30 -1.80 -5.72 -13.05
CA SER A 30 -1.22 -4.42 -12.69
C SER A 30 -2.28 -3.41 -12.29
N GLY A 31 -1.94 -2.54 -11.34
CA GLY A 31 -2.77 -1.41 -10.91
C GLY A 31 -2.02 -0.45 -10.00
N LEU A 32 -2.73 0.54 -9.45
CA LEU A 32 -2.21 1.49 -8.46
C LEU A 32 -2.81 1.20 -7.08
N THR A 33 -2.02 1.40 -6.03
CA THR A 33 -2.53 1.54 -4.66
C THR A 33 -3.18 2.92 -4.47
N PRO A 34 -3.97 3.15 -3.40
CA PRO A 34 -4.51 4.48 -3.10
C PRO A 34 -3.45 5.58 -3.06
N SER A 35 -2.31 5.28 -2.44
CA SER A 35 -1.13 6.14 -2.37
C SER A 35 -0.42 6.39 -3.71
N GLY A 36 -0.80 5.70 -4.79
CA GLY A 36 -0.22 5.87 -6.13
C GLY A 36 0.96 4.96 -6.45
N VAL A 37 1.32 4.01 -5.57
CA VAL A 37 2.34 3.00 -5.87
C VAL A 37 1.79 2.05 -6.94
N LYS A 38 2.49 1.93 -8.06
CA LYS A 38 2.16 0.93 -9.08
C LYS A 38 2.65 -0.43 -8.65
N VAL A 39 1.73 -1.39 -8.67
CA VAL A 39 2.02 -2.81 -8.46
C VAL A 39 1.89 -3.52 -9.80
N THR A 40 2.90 -4.31 -10.17
CA THR A 40 2.87 -5.19 -11.34
C THR A 40 3.24 -6.61 -10.93
N VAL A 41 2.39 -7.56 -11.27
CA VAL A 41 2.58 -8.99 -10.99
C VAL A 41 2.86 -9.71 -12.31
N SER A 42 4.10 -10.15 -12.50
CA SER A 42 4.49 -10.98 -13.64
C SER A 42 4.29 -12.45 -13.31
N LYS A 43 3.59 -13.18 -14.18
CA LYS A 43 3.19 -14.57 -13.97
C LYS A 43 3.97 -15.48 -14.91
N THR A 44 4.72 -16.42 -14.35
CA THR A 44 5.46 -17.43 -15.11
C THR A 44 4.90 -18.80 -14.78
N MET A 45 4.30 -19.44 -15.78
CA MET A 45 3.75 -20.79 -15.65
C MET A 45 4.87 -21.83 -15.60
N ILE A 46 4.67 -22.91 -14.84
CA ILE A 46 5.64 -24.01 -14.74
C ILE A 46 5.14 -25.21 -15.55
N GLY A 47 6.01 -25.76 -16.41
CA GLY A 47 5.67 -26.92 -17.23
C GLY A 47 4.53 -26.63 -18.21
N GLN A 48 3.48 -27.44 -18.16
CA GLN A 48 2.31 -27.35 -19.05
C GLN A 48 1.19 -26.44 -18.52
N THR A 49 1.39 -25.79 -17.36
CA THR A 49 0.39 -24.91 -16.77
C THR A 49 0.01 -23.77 -17.71
N ARG A 50 -1.28 -23.41 -17.75
CA ARG A 50 -1.78 -22.18 -18.36
C ARG A 50 -2.74 -21.45 -17.43
N VAL A 51 -2.94 -20.15 -17.65
CA VAL A 51 -4.04 -19.40 -17.03
C VAL A 51 -5.27 -19.50 -17.94
N ALA A 52 -6.31 -20.18 -17.48
CA ALA A 52 -7.56 -20.39 -18.22
C ALA A 52 -8.57 -19.25 -18.02
N SER A 53 -8.57 -18.60 -16.86
CA SER A 53 -9.29 -17.35 -16.61
C SER A 53 -8.40 -16.40 -15.81
N ALA A 54 -8.49 -15.10 -16.11
CA ALA A 54 -7.77 -14.04 -15.44
C ALA A 54 -8.73 -12.86 -15.23
N GLU A 55 -9.16 -12.65 -13.99
CA GLU A 55 -10.14 -11.63 -13.61
C GLU A 55 -9.49 -10.59 -12.70
N ALA A 56 -9.76 -9.32 -12.95
CA ALA A 56 -9.40 -8.24 -12.05
C ALA A 56 -10.51 -8.07 -11.01
N THR A 57 -10.15 -7.90 -9.75
CA THR A 57 -11.08 -7.47 -8.70
C THR A 57 -10.83 -5.99 -8.44
N ALA A 58 -11.81 -5.15 -8.78
CA ALA A 58 -11.72 -3.71 -8.56
C ALA A 58 -11.65 -3.37 -7.06
N ALA A 59 -11.12 -2.18 -6.76
CA ALA A 59 -11.25 -1.59 -5.44
C ALA A 59 -12.73 -1.34 -5.12
N ASN A 60 -13.15 -1.59 -3.88
CA ASN A 60 -14.54 -1.41 -3.46
C ASN A 60 -14.59 -0.93 -2.00
N ALA A 61 -14.76 0.38 -1.81
CA ALA A 61 -14.86 0.99 -0.47
C ALA A 61 -16.00 0.41 0.39
N ALA A 62 -17.06 -0.11 -0.25
CA ALA A 62 -18.21 -0.70 0.43
C ALA A 62 -18.04 -2.21 0.72
N ALA A 63 -16.88 -2.80 0.40
CA ALA A 63 -16.63 -4.20 0.70
C ALA A 63 -16.71 -4.45 2.22
N PRO A 64 -17.48 -5.44 2.67
CA PRO A 64 -17.58 -5.75 4.09
C PRO A 64 -16.23 -6.20 4.63
N ALA A 65 -16.04 -6.03 5.94
CA ALA A 65 -14.90 -6.60 6.63
C ALA A 65 -14.84 -8.12 6.45
N ASP A 66 -13.64 -8.68 6.45
CA ASP A 66 -13.42 -10.13 6.41
C ASP A 66 -12.60 -10.54 7.63
N GLU A 67 -13.14 -11.44 8.45
CA GLU A 67 -12.48 -11.91 9.67
C GLU A 67 -11.11 -12.56 9.42
N TYR A 68 -10.85 -13.02 8.19
CA TYR A 68 -9.58 -13.64 7.81
C TYR A 68 -8.57 -12.65 7.24
N LEU A 69 -8.96 -11.41 6.94
CA LEU A 69 -8.09 -10.42 6.31
C LEU A 69 -7.89 -9.20 7.23
N ILE A 70 -6.64 -8.78 7.39
CA ILE A 70 -6.31 -7.48 7.96
C ILE A 70 -5.43 -6.70 6.98
N PRO A 71 -5.56 -5.38 6.81
CA PRO A 71 -6.51 -4.47 7.47
C PRO A 71 -7.98 -4.91 7.33
N ALA A 72 -8.85 -4.56 8.28
CA ALA A 72 -10.20 -5.14 8.37
C ALA A 72 -11.01 -5.01 7.07
N ASN A 73 -10.76 -3.94 6.31
CA ASN A 73 -11.34 -3.69 5.00
C ASN A 73 -10.40 -4.02 3.82
N ALA A 74 -9.47 -4.97 3.97
CA ALA A 74 -8.52 -5.36 2.92
C ALA A 74 -9.20 -5.74 1.59
N LYS A 75 -10.45 -6.21 1.62
CA LYS A 75 -11.27 -6.44 0.42
C LYS A 75 -11.50 -5.19 -0.42
N ALA A 76 -11.40 -4.00 0.16
CA ALA A 76 -11.53 -2.73 -0.52
C ALA A 76 -10.37 -2.44 -1.48
N THR A 77 -9.22 -3.10 -1.32
CA THR A 77 -8.10 -2.98 -2.25
C THR A 77 -8.36 -3.69 -3.57
N ALA A 78 -7.76 -3.22 -4.65
CA ALA A 78 -7.79 -3.95 -5.91
C ALA A 78 -6.90 -5.20 -5.87
N GLY A 79 -7.17 -6.16 -6.75
CA GLY A 79 -6.45 -7.42 -6.81
C GLY A 79 -6.83 -8.25 -8.03
N PHE A 80 -6.50 -9.53 -8.01
CA PHE A 80 -6.80 -10.43 -9.12
C PHE A 80 -7.15 -11.84 -8.66
N VAL A 81 -7.89 -12.52 -9.52
CA VAL A 81 -8.21 -13.95 -9.41
C VAL A 81 -7.81 -14.61 -10.72
N ASP A 82 -7.06 -15.70 -10.62
CA ASP A 82 -6.68 -16.51 -11.76
C ASP A 82 -7.12 -17.96 -11.56
N LEU A 83 -7.49 -18.61 -12.67
CA LEU A 83 -7.66 -20.05 -12.75
C LEU A 83 -6.48 -20.66 -13.51
N TYR A 84 -5.63 -21.40 -12.83
CA TYR A 84 -4.52 -22.15 -13.41
C TYR A 84 -4.98 -23.56 -13.78
N GLU A 85 -4.61 -24.02 -14.98
CA GLU A 85 -5.00 -25.35 -15.47
C GLU A 85 -3.85 -26.10 -16.11
N GLY A 86 -3.92 -27.43 -16.12
CA GLY A 86 -3.02 -28.29 -16.88
C GLY A 86 -1.61 -28.41 -16.29
N PHE A 87 -1.43 -28.04 -15.02
CA PHE A 87 -0.16 -28.25 -14.32
C PHE A 87 0.15 -29.75 -14.17
N THR A 88 1.43 -30.12 -14.22
CA THR A 88 1.86 -31.51 -14.07
C THR A 88 1.63 -31.99 -12.63
N VAL A 89 0.69 -32.92 -12.46
CA VAL A 89 0.35 -33.48 -11.14
C VAL A 89 1.39 -34.50 -10.68
N LYS A 90 2.03 -34.24 -9.54
CA LYS A 90 2.88 -35.22 -8.83
C LYS A 90 2.04 -35.98 -7.81
N ARG A 91 1.78 -37.26 -8.07
CA ARG A 91 0.97 -38.12 -7.18
C ARG A 91 1.58 -38.21 -5.78
N GLY A 92 0.77 -37.95 -4.76
CA GLY A 92 1.17 -37.97 -3.34
C GLY A 92 2.13 -36.84 -2.93
N GLY A 93 2.54 -36.00 -3.87
CA GLY A 93 3.53 -34.93 -3.69
C GLY A 93 2.99 -33.57 -4.07
N TRP A 94 3.87 -32.57 -3.95
CA TRP A 94 3.58 -31.19 -4.33
C TRP A 94 3.92 -30.94 -5.79
N SER A 95 2.95 -30.43 -6.53
CA SER A 95 3.07 -29.96 -7.91
C SER A 95 3.35 -28.46 -7.90
N ASP A 96 4.34 -28.01 -8.65
CA ASP A 96 4.61 -26.58 -8.81
C ASP A 96 3.77 -26.04 -9.98
N VAL A 97 3.05 -24.95 -9.77
CA VAL A 97 2.02 -24.46 -10.71
C VAL A 97 2.51 -23.25 -11.50
N ALA A 98 2.90 -22.20 -10.79
CA ALA A 98 3.38 -20.94 -11.36
C ALA A 98 4.23 -20.17 -10.33
N THR A 99 5.09 -19.26 -10.80
CA THR A 99 5.70 -18.22 -9.97
C THR A 99 5.09 -16.86 -10.30
N LEU A 100 4.75 -16.09 -9.27
CA LEU A 100 4.22 -14.73 -9.39
C LEU A 100 5.23 -13.76 -8.79
N THR A 101 5.72 -12.83 -9.59
CA THR A 101 6.68 -11.79 -9.16
C THR A 101 5.97 -10.46 -9.06
N PHE A 102 5.78 -9.98 -7.85
CA PHE A 102 5.24 -8.68 -7.51
C PHE A 102 6.37 -7.65 -7.57
N THR A 103 6.18 -6.57 -8.30
CA THR A 103 7.13 -5.47 -8.46
C THR A 103 6.41 -4.15 -8.15
N PHE A 104 7.11 -3.27 -7.44
CA PHE A 104 6.62 -1.97 -7.02
C PHE A 104 7.34 -0.85 -7.77
N SER A 105 6.62 0.22 -8.14
CA SER A 105 7.26 1.42 -8.70
C SER A 105 8.10 2.19 -7.68
N ARG A 106 7.91 1.90 -6.39
CA ARG A 106 8.64 2.48 -5.26
C ARG A 106 8.99 1.40 -4.24
N PRO A 107 10.11 1.53 -3.51
CA PRO A 107 10.34 0.71 -2.33
C PRO A 107 9.17 0.85 -1.35
N VAL A 108 8.61 -0.27 -0.89
CA VAL A 108 7.52 -0.30 0.11
C VAL A 108 7.97 -1.08 1.34
N ARG A 109 7.66 -0.56 2.52
CA ARG A 109 8.00 -1.21 3.79
C ARG A 109 6.86 -2.11 4.22
N ASP A 110 7.19 -3.35 4.53
CA ASP A 110 6.30 -4.33 5.13
C ASP A 110 4.94 -4.50 4.43
N PRO A 111 4.87 -4.69 3.10
CA PRO A 111 3.58 -4.78 2.41
C PRO A 111 2.79 -6.01 2.88
N HIS A 112 1.46 -5.89 2.88
CA HIS A 112 0.57 -6.98 3.22
C HIS A 112 0.10 -7.70 1.96
N LEU A 113 0.34 -9.01 1.89
CA LEU A 113 -0.24 -9.88 0.87
C LEU A 113 -1.48 -10.56 1.44
N HIS A 114 -2.63 -10.25 0.85
CA HIS A 114 -3.91 -10.85 1.20
C HIS A 114 -4.19 -12.00 0.23
N VAL A 115 -4.28 -13.19 0.78
CA VAL A 115 -4.75 -14.38 0.07
C VAL A 115 -6.23 -14.52 0.39
N PHE A 116 -7.11 -14.51 -0.61
CA PHE A 116 -8.57 -14.52 -0.37
C PHE A 116 -9.30 -15.62 -1.14
N GLY A 117 -8.60 -16.73 -1.36
CA GLY A 117 -9.12 -17.91 -2.05
C GLY A 117 -8.07 -18.50 -2.99
N THR A 118 -7.21 -19.37 -2.46
CA THR A 118 -6.48 -20.32 -3.32
C THR A 118 -6.88 -21.73 -2.99
N GLY A 119 -7.13 -22.57 -3.98
CA GLY A 119 -7.67 -23.92 -3.81
C GLY A 119 -8.05 -24.49 -5.17
N GLY A 120 -8.10 -25.81 -5.33
CA GLY A 120 -8.24 -26.39 -6.65
C GLY A 120 -8.97 -27.72 -6.70
N SER A 121 -9.35 -28.12 -7.90
CA SER A 121 -9.89 -29.45 -8.18
C SER A 121 -9.54 -29.91 -9.60
N SER A 122 -9.68 -31.20 -9.91
CA SER A 122 -9.57 -31.68 -11.29
C SER A 122 -10.95 -31.63 -11.98
N GLY A 123 -11.22 -30.52 -12.67
CA GLY A 123 -12.45 -30.31 -13.45
C GLY A 123 -13.69 -29.96 -12.62
N THR A 124 -14.86 -29.96 -13.29
CA THR A 124 -16.14 -29.46 -12.76
C THR A 124 -17.05 -30.53 -12.16
N SER A 125 -16.70 -31.81 -12.28
CA SER A 125 -17.53 -32.93 -11.77
C SER A 125 -17.38 -33.10 -10.26
N VAL A 126 -18.48 -33.10 -9.52
CA VAL A 126 -18.46 -33.32 -8.06
C VAL A 126 -18.25 -34.77 -7.63
N ARG A 127 -18.31 -35.74 -8.57
CA ARG A 127 -18.26 -37.19 -8.26
C ARG A 127 -16.96 -37.88 -8.66
N ALA A 128 -16.12 -37.24 -9.48
CA ALA A 128 -14.93 -37.86 -10.06
C ALA A 128 -13.72 -36.91 -10.13
N ARG A 129 -13.75 -35.81 -9.36
CA ARG A 129 -12.62 -34.87 -9.24
C ARG A 129 -11.69 -35.27 -8.11
N ASP A 130 -10.45 -34.84 -8.25
CA ASP A 130 -9.46 -34.76 -7.20
C ASP A 130 -9.48 -33.34 -6.64
N ASP A 131 -9.25 -33.17 -5.34
CA ASP A 131 -9.12 -31.85 -4.73
C ASP A 131 -7.63 -31.53 -4.55
N TYR A 132 -7.28 -30.26 -4.73
CA TYR A 132 -5.90 -29.77 -4.60
C TYR A 132 -5.80 -28.81 -3.42
N TRP A 133 -4.99 -29.20 -2.44
CA TRP A 133 -4.57 -28.28 -1.39
C TRP A 133 -3.51 -27.32 -1.92
N PRO A 134 -3.69 -26.01 -1.73
CA PRO A 134 -2.71 -25.03 -2.17
C PRO A 134 -1.54 -24.93 -1.19
N ALA A 135 -0.43 -24.44 -1.67
CA ALA A 135 0.61 -23.82 -0.84
C ALA A 135 1.26 -22.65 -1.60
N VAL A 136 1.80 -21.73 -0.83
CA VAL A 136 2.53 -20.56 -1.33
C VAL A 136 3.91 -20.57 -0.73
N ASP A 137 4.95 -20.71 -1.56
CA ASP A 137 6.34 -20.59 -1.12
C ASP A 137 6.88 -19.21 -1.48
N LEU A 138 7.55 -18.54 -0.55
CA LEU A 138 8.30 -17.33 -0.81
C LEU A 138 9.64 -17.71 -1.43
N VAL A 139 9.88 -17.27 -2.66
CA VAL A 139 11.03 -17.69 -3.48
C VAL A 139 12.18 -16.72 -3.30
N SER A 140 11.94 -15.45 -3.59
CA SER A 140 12.96 -14.39 -3.67
C SER A 140 12.34 -13.02 -3.41
N GLY A 141 13.19 -12.00 -3.28
CA GLY A 141 12.80 -10.60 -3.26
C GLY A 141 14.01 -9.69 -3.40
N ALA A 142 13.76 -8.40 -3.61
CA ALA A 142 14.78 -7.37 -3.76
C ALA A 142 14.49 -6.22 -2.79
N PRO A 143 15.53 -5.68 -2.11
CA PRO A 143 16.96 -5.96 -2.27
C PRO A 143 17.43 -7.26 -1.60
N ALA A 144 16.62 -7.83 -0.71
CA ALA A 144 16.86 -9.13 -0.09
C ALA A 144 15.55 -9.93 -0.07
N LYS A 145 15.67 -11.25 0.11
CA LYS A 145 14.49 -12.11 0.27
C LYS A 145 13.76 -11.75 1.57
N PRO A 146 12.48 -11.32 1.52
CA PRO A 146 11.71 -11.03 2.73
C PRO A 146 11.37 -12.30 3.50
N THR A 147 10.69 -12.12 4.63
CA THR A 147 10.05 -13.21 5.37
C THR A 147 8.57 -12.95 5.53
N PHE A 148 7.76 -14.00 5.59
CA PHE A 148 6.36 -13.86 6.00
C PHE A 148 6.25 -13.77 7.52
N SER A 149 5.39 -12.88 7.99
CA SER A 149 4.77 -12.93 9.31
C SER A 149 3.27 -13.06 9.15
N LYS A 150 2.63 -13.98 9.89
CA LYS A 150 1.18 -14.10 9.91
C LYS A 150 0.57 -12.82 10.51
N ALA A 151 -0.32 -12.18 9.77
CA ALA A 151 -1.05 -11.00 10.21
C ALA A 151 -2.47 -11.41 10.66
N ALA A 152 -3.21 -12.14 9.82
CA ALA A 152 -4.53 -12.69 10.15
C ALA A 152 -4.90 -13.94 9.35
N GLY A 153 -5.94 -14.63 9.79
CA GLY A 153 -6.57 -15.73 9.06
C GLY A 153 -5.76 -17.02 9.00
N PHE A 154 -5.71 -17.65 7.83
CA PHE A 154 -5.09 -18.96 7.55
C PHE A 154 -5.60 -20.10 8.46
N PRO A 155 -6.91 -20.30 8.66
CA PRO A 155 -7.42 -21.46 9.40
C PRO A 155 -7.02 -22.75 8.67
N GLY A 156 -6.43 -23.71 9.40
CA GLY A 156 -5.94 -24.97 8.80
C GLY A 156 -4.65 -24.82 7.98
N PHE A 157 -3.97 -23.68 8.08
CA PHE A 157 -2.66 -23.44 7.45
C PHE A 157 -1.63 -22.91 8.46
N HIS A 158 -0.42 -23.42 8.34
CA HIS A 158 0.76 -22.87 9.00
C HIS A 158 1.42 -21.83 8.10
N VAL A 159 1.69 -20.66 8.68
CA VAL A 159 2.53 -19.63 8.08
C VAL A 159 3.90 -19.71 8.73
N THR A 160 4.92 -19.99 7.94
CA THR A 160 6.34 -19.89 8.33
C THR A 160 6.95 -18.64 7.72
N SER A 161 8.20 -18.34 8.04
CA SER A 161 8.94 -17.24 7.39
C SER A 161 9.09 -17.40 5.87
N ALA A 162 8.91 -18.60 5.33
CA ALA A 162 9.15 -18.89 3.92
C ALA A 162 7.95 -19.50 3.18
N SER A 163 6.86 -19.85 3.86
CA SER A 163 5.75 -20.54 3.21
C SER A 163 4.41 -20.38 3.95
N ILE A 164 3.33 -20.56 3.20
CA ILE A 164 1.98 -20.78 3.68
C ILE A 164 1.57 -22.18 3.21
N THR A 165 1.44 -23.13 4.15
CA THR A 165 1.20 -24.54 3.84
C THR A 165 0.14 -25.11 4.76
N PRO A 166 -0.68 -26.07 4.30
CA PRO A 166 -1.71 -26.68 5.13
C PRO A 166 -1.09 -27.44 6.31
N GLU A 167 -1.74 -27.37 7.48
CA GLU A 167 -1.30 -28.12 8.67
C GLU A 167 -1.40 -29.62 8.46
N ARG A 168 -2.45 -30.03 7.74
CA ARG A 168 -2.74 -31.41 7.35
C ARG A 168 -3.36 -31.41 5.98
N VAL A 169 -3.13 -32.49 5.24
CA VAL A 169 -3.73 -32.68 3.93
C VAL A 169 -4.50 -33.99 3.93
N TYR A 170 -5.78 -33.89 3.67
CA TYR A 170 -6.77 -34.95 3.77
C TYR A 170 -7.89 -34.73 2.75
N THR A 171 -8.70 -35.76 2.54
CA THR A 171 -9.87 -35.70 1.67
C THR A 171 -10.99 -34.92 2.37
N VAL A 172 -11.63 -34.00 1.64
CA VAL A 172 -12.65 -33.11 2.20
C VAL A 172 -13.99 -33.30 1.48
N SER A 173 -15.10 -33.13 2.20
CA SER A 173 -16.45 -33.18 1.62
C SER A 173 -16.97 -31.80 1.20
N SER A 174 -16.31 -30.72 1.62
CA SER A 174 -16.73 -29.33 1.41
C SER A 174 -15.52 -28.41 1.19
N THR A 175 -15.72 -27.35 0.41
CA THR A 175 -14.70 -26.36 0.04
C THR A 175 -15.07 -24.99 0.60
N THR A 176 -15.04 -24.85 1.92
CA THR A 176 -15.14 -23.53 2.60
C THR A 176 -13.75 -22.94 2.81
N CYS A 177 -13.69 -21.65 3.13
CA CYS A 177 -12.46 -21.02 3.62
C CYS A 177 -11.91 -21.82 4.81
N GLY A 178 -10.66 -22.29 4.71
CA GLY A 178 -9.98 -23.13 5.71
C GLY A 178 -9.96 -24.64 5.47
N ILE A 179 -10.77 -25.18 4.55
CA ILE A 179 -10.79 -26.64 4.28
C ILE A 179 -10.06 -27.01 2.98
N VAL A 180 -10.18 -26.19 1.93
CA VAL A 180 -9.36 -26.30 0.70
C VAL A 180 -8.91 -24.92 0.22
N TYR A 181 -9.61 -23.87 0.66
CA TYR A 181 -9.28 -22.50 0.33
C TYR A 181 -8.38 -21.85 1.39
N THR A 182 -7.20 -21.37 0.99
CA THR A 182 -6.41 -20.47 1.83
C THR A 182 -7.03 -19.08 1.80
N CYS A 183 -7.37 -18.56 2.97
CA CYS A 183 -7.66 -17.14 3.12
C CYS A 183 -6.88 -16.62 4.34
N GLY A 184 -6.23 -15.47 4.22
CA GLY A 184 -5.40 -14.91 5.28
C GLY A 184 -4.57 -13.74 4.79
N THR A 185 -3.95 -13.04 5.73
CA THR A 185 -2.97 -11.98 5.42
C THR A 185 -1.60 -12.32 6.01
N VAL A 186 -0.57 -12.19 5.19
CA VAL A 186 0.82 -12.17 5.63
C VAL A 186 1.43 -10.80 5.42
N LYS A 187 2.23 -10.34 6.38
CA LYS A 187 3.16 -9.23 6.22
C LYS A 187 4.45 -9.74 5.60
N LEU A 188 4.99 -9.03 4.63
CA LEU A 188 6.29 -9.31 4.01
C LEU A 188 7.36 -8.45 4.70
N ASN A 189 8.04 -9.00 5.72
CA ASN A 189 8.96 -8.20 6.53
C ASN A 189 10.17 -7.69 5.70
N GLY A 190 10.36 -6.38 5.73
CA GLY A 190 11.45 -5.65 5.07
C GLY A 190 10.95 -4.55 4.13
N THR A 191 11.89 -3.77 3.60
CA THR A 191 11.60 -2.77 2.55
C THR A 191 11.93 -3.35 1.18
N LEU A 192 10.95 -3.41 0.30
CA LEU A 192 10.98 -4.22 -0.91
C LEU A 192 10.64 -3.42 -2.16
N THR A 193 11.36 -3.71 -3.25
CA THR A 193 10.96 -3.31 -4.60
C THR A 193 10.33 -4.46 -5.38
N SER A 194 10.58 -5.71 -4.96
CA SER A 194 9.91 -6.88 -5.51
C SER A 194 9.94 -8.07 -4.56
N PHE A 195 9.01 -8.99 -4.74
CA PHE A 195 9.07 -10.34 -4.18
C PHE A 195 8.42 -11.35 -5.13
N THR A 196 8.87 -12.60 -5.05
CA THR A 196 8.36 -13.70 -5.87
C THR A 196 7.79 -14.78 -4.97
N ILE A 197 6.56 -15.20 -5.25
CA ILE A 197 5.95 -16.40 -4.65
C ILE A 197 5.83 -17.50 -5.68
N LYS A 198 5.78 -18.75 -5.23
CA LYS A 198 5.48 -19.93 -6.03
C LYS A 198 4.19 -20.57 -5.53
N LEU A 199 3.25 -20.76 -6.45
CA LEU A 199 2.02 -21.49 -6.22
C LEU A 199 2.26 -22.99 -6.36
N ARG A 200 1.74 -23.77 -5.44
CA ARG A 200 1.87 -25.23 -5.42
C ARG A 200 0.53 -25.88 -5.11
N ALA A 201 0.36 -27.09 -5.61
CA ALA A 201 -0.86 -27.88 -5.45
C ALA A 201 -0.50 -29.29 -4.99
N ARG A 202 -1.14 -29.77 -3.91
CA ARG A 202 -1.05 -31.16 -3.45
C ARG A 202 -2.35 -31.89 -3.73
N ASP A 203 -2.24 -32.94 -4.52
CA ASP A 203 -3.33 -33.85 -4.89
C ASP A 203 -3.76 -34.69 -3.68
N VAL A 204 -5.05 -34.65 -3.32
CA VAL A 204 -5.72 -35.61 -2.44
C VAL A 204 -6.89 -36.21 -3.21
N ARG A 205 -6.65 -37.41 -3.74
CA ARG A 205 -7.58 -38.05 -4.66
C ARG A 205 -8.89 -38.43 -3.98
N TYR A 206 -9.97 -38.10 -4.68
CA TYR A 206 -11.32 -38.65 -4.48
C TYR A 206 -11.81 -39.38 -5.74
N GLY A 207 -11.19 -39.15 -6.92
CA GLY A 207 -11.65 -39.66 -8.22
C GLY A 207 -10.68 -40.60 -8.96
N THR A 208 -11.04 -40.96 -10.20
CA THR A 208 -10.24 -41.84 -11.08
C THR A 208 -9.19 -41.09 -11.93
N GLY A 209 -9.06 -39.77 -11.78
CA GLY A 209 -7.97 -38.97 -12.34
C GLY A 209 -8.07 -38.61 -13.82
N GLY A 210 -9.29 -38.45 -14.36
CA GLY A 210 -9.54 -38.25 -15.80
C GLY A 210 -9.79 -36.80 -16.27
N THR A 211 -9.57 -35.80 -15.43
CA THR A 211 -9.93 -34.38 -15.69
C THR A 211 -8.73 -33.45 -15.58
N THR A 212 -8.82 -32.28 -16.24
CA THR A 212 -7.79 -31.25 -16.20
C THR A 212 -7.57 -30.75 -14.76
N PRO A 213 -6.34 -30.74 -14.23
CA PRO A 213 -6.07 -30.21 -12.90
C PRO A 213 -6.24 -28.69 -12.92
N GLN A 214 -6.96 -28.14 -11.93
CA GLN A 214 -7.27 -26.72 -11.81
C GLN A 214 -6.87 -26.20 -10.42
N LEU A 215 -6.37 -24.96 -10.35
CA LEU A 215 -6.07 -24.25 -9.11
C LEU A 215 -6.52 -22.80 -9.27
N TRP A 216 -7.47 -22.36 -8.47
CA TRP A 216 -7.77 -20.93 -8.31
C TRP A 216 -6.73 -20.29 -7.40
N ALA A 217 -6.33 -19.06 -7.73
CA ALA A 217 -5.53 -18.25 -6.83
C ALA A 217 -5.97 -16.77 -6.87
N ALA A 218 -6.23 -16.22 -5.70
CA ALA A 218 -6.74 -14.88 -5.51
C ALA A 218 -5.82 -14.07 -4.58
N PHE A 219 -5.31 -12.93 -5.07
CA PHE A 219 -4.36 -12.08 -4.35
C PHE A 219 -4.72 -10.60 -4.41
N LYS A 220 -4.66 -9.95 -3.25
CA LYS A 220 -4.81 -8.51 -3.04
C LYS A 220 -3.59 -8.02 -2.27
N LEU A 221 -3.34 -6.72 -2.29
CA LEU A 221 -2.22 -6.10 -1.59
C LEU A 221 -2.64 -4.78 -0.94
N SER A 222 -2.18 -4.54 0.27
CA SER A 222 -2.20 -3.21 0.90
C SER A 222 -0.81 -2.80 1.37
N LEU A 223 -0.61 -1.50 1.47
CA LEU A 223 0.62 -0.89 1.94
C LEU A 223 0.35 -0.17 3.25
N ALA A 224 1.36 -0.14 4.11
CA ALA A 224 1.36 0.76 5.25
C ALA A 224 1.51 2.20 4.75
N GLU A 225 0.81 3.10 5.42
CA GLU A 225 0.79 4.52 5.11
C GLU A 225 1.18 5.29 6.35
N ASP A 226 1.74 6.46 6.12
CA ASP A 226 2.02 7.50 7.10
C ASP A 226 1.05 8.66 6.85
N ALA A 227 0.54 9.30 7.89
CA ALA A 227 -0.63 10.16 7.82
C ALA A 227 -0.48 11.42 8.67
N SER A 228 -0.72 12.56 8.03
CA SER A 228 -0.66 13.89 8.63
C SER A 228 -1.58 14.03 9.86
N ASP A 229 -1.20 14.82 10.87
CA ASP A 229 -2.00 15.01 12.08
C ASP A 229 -2.26 16.49 12.46
N ALA A 230 -2.10 17.45 11.55
CA ALA A 230 -2.59 18.81 11.77
C ALA A 230 -4.13 18.84 11.88
N PRO A 231 -4.73 19.86 12.54
CA PRO A 231 -6.17 20.02 12.64
C PRO A 231 -6.86 19.95 11.28
N THR A 232 -8.11 19.47 11.27
CA THR A 232 -8.85 19.17 10.02
C THR A 232 -8.91 20.32 9.03
N SER A 233 -8.84 21.59 9.48
CA SER A 233 -8.82 22.77 8.61
C SER A 233 -7.60 22.83 7.67
N TYR A 234 -6.47 22.24 8.07
CA TYR A 234 -5.24 22.15 7.26
C TYR A 234 -5.30 21.07 6.16
N GLY A 235 -6.33 20.22 6.20
CA GLY A 235 -6.51 19.10 5.28
C GLY A 235 -5.54 17.94 5.53
N ALA A 236 -5.80 16.82 4.85
CA ALA A 236 -5.07 15.58 5.06
C ALA A 236 -4.02 15.31 3.97
N ALA A 237 -2.88 14.78 4.39
CA ALA A 237 -1.86 14.19 3.53
C ALA A 237 -1.55 12.77 4.04
N SER A 238 -1.17 11.88 3.13
CA SER A 238 -0.77 10.52 3.49
C SER A 238 0.25 9.99 2.49
N HIS A 239 1.22 9.20 2.97
CA HIS A 239 2.38 8.75 2.22
C HIS A 239 2.49 7.22 2.28
N ALA A 240 2.79 6.56 1.15
CA ALA A 240 3.22 5.17 1.21
C ALA A 240 4.58 5.08 1.89
N ILE A 241 4.67 4.24 2.91
CA ILE A 241 5.90 4.07 3.66
C ILE A 241 6.87 3.20 2.88
N GLY A 242 8.12 3.66 2.78
CA GLY A 242 9.18 3.00 2.03
C GLY A 242 10.53 3.06 2.74
N ASP A 243 11.56 3.38 1.97
CA ASP A 243 12.95 3.56 2.41
C ASP A 243 13.34 5.03 2.60
N SER A 244 12.38 5.94 2.48
CA SER A 244 12.59 7.38 2.53
C SER A 244 11.70 7.98 3.61
N PHE A 245 12.25 8.77 4.53
CA PHE A 245 11.52 9.35 5.66
C PHE A 245 12.19 10.63 6.18
N LEU A 246 11.41 11.48 6.84
CA LEU A 246 11.81 12.63 7.65
C LEU A 246 12.31 12.14 9.02
N GLY A 247 13.08 12.97 9.71
CA GLY A 247 13.49 12.66 11.08
C GLY A 247 14.35 11.40 11.21
N ARG A 248 14.08 10.57 12.23
CA ARG A 248 14.85 9.34 12.52
C ARG A 248 14.06 8.07 12.29
N THR A 249 12.75 8.12 12.43
CA THR A 249 11.88 6.95 12.25
C THR A 249 10.56 7.36 11.65
N ALA A 250 10.12 6.64 10.62
CA ALA A 250 8.72 6.66 10.20
C ALA A 250 7.94 5.54 10.88
N THR A 251 6.71 5.82 11.32
CA THR A 251 5.74 4.84 11.81
C THR A 251 4.60 4.64 10.82
N ALA A 252 3.86 3.53 10.99
CA ALA A 252 2.71 3.25 10.13
C ALA A 252 1.43 3.63 10.86
N ASP A 253 0.60 4.40 10.17
CA ASP A 253 -0.65 4.90 10.69
C ASP A 253 -1.83 4.14 10.14
N HIS A 254 -2.88 4.14 10.95
CA HIS A 254 -4.10 3.39 10.65
C HIS A 254 -3.81 1.94 10.22
N PRO A 255 -2.92 1.18 10.88
CA PRO A 255 -2.47 -0.13 10.41
C PRO A 255 -3.62 -1.14 10.23
N ASP A 256 -4.75 -0.88 10.87
CA ASP A 256 -5.95 -1.73 10.85
C ASP A 256 -6.93 -1.41 9.72
N THR A 257 -6.74 -0.32 8.95
CA THR A 257 -7.64 0.06 7.84
C THR A 257 -6.90 0.61 6.62
N VAL A 258 -7.37 0.27 5.42
CA VAL A 258 -6.96 0.92 4.17
C VAL A 258 -7.92 2.07 3.87
N SER A 259 -7.42 3.22 3.40
CA SER A 259 -8.28 4.28 2.87
C SER A 259 -8.11 4.44 1.37
N LEU A 260 -9.18 4.82 0.67
CA LEU A 260 -9.13 5.21 -0.74
C LEU A 260 -8.95 6.73 -0.92
N THR A 261 -8.98 7.49 0.17
CA THR A 261 -8.76 8.94 0.20
C THR A 261 -7.71 9.32 1.25
N PRO A 262 -6.95 10.41 1.07
CA PRO A 262 -6.03 10.89 2.10
C PRO A 262 -6.79 11.10 3.41
N ARG A 263 -6.18 10.70 4.53
CA ARG A 263 -6.78 10.86 5.87
C ARG A 263 -5.70 11.26 6.85
N GLY A 264 -6.08 12.08 7.82
CA GLY A 264 -5.19 12.45 8.92
C GLY A 264 -5.57 11.76 10.21
N LEU A 265 -4.64 11.78 11.16
CA LEU A 265 -4.85 11.31 12.53
C LEU A 265 -5.62 12.34 13.37
N THR A 266 -5.84 11.99 14.64
CA THR A 266 -6.27 13.00 15.63
C THR A 266 -5.13 13.98 15.85
N ALA A 267 -5.46 15.25 16.11
CA ALA A 267 -4.42 16.26 16.11
C ALA A 267 -3.37 16.08 17.22
N ASP A 268 -2.09 16.20 16.86
CA ASP A 268 -0.93 16.10 17.78
C ASP A 268 -0.86 14.72 18.47
N THR A 269 -1.12 13.65 17.72
CA THR A 269 -1.12 12.27 18.23
C THR A 269 -0.10 11.35 17.57
N ASP A 270 0.54 11.79 16.48
CA ASP A 270 1.59 11.02 15.84
C ASP A 270 2.97 11.21 16.51
N ALA A 271 3.91 10.33 16.18
CA ALA A 271 5.25 10.27 16.74
C ALA A 271 6.28 11.04 15.89
N ASP A 272 5.92 12.26 15.48
CA ASP A 272 6.75 13.11 14.61
C ASP A 272 8.07 13.53 15.25
N ASP A 273 9.18 13.34 14.52
CA ASP A 273 10.53 13.52 15.07
C ASP A 273 11.50 14.33 14.20
N ALA A 274 11.03 14.94 13.11
CA ALA A 274 11.83 15.83 12.26
C ALA A 274 12.18 17.17 12.92
N VAL A 275 11.40 17.62 13.92
CA VAL A 275 11.58 18.92 14.57
C VAL A 275 11.80 18.74 16.06
N THR A 276 12.98 19.11 16.53
CA THR A 276 13.32 19.01 17.95
C THR A 276 12.77 20.20 18.74
N GLY A 277 12.19 19.94 19.92
CA GLY A 277 11.83 20.97 20.90
C GLY A 277 10.40 21.50 20.78
N SER A 278 9.41 20.61 20.62
CA SER A 278 8.00 20.97 20.50
C SER A 278 7.45 21.71 21.75
N PRO A 279 6.77 22.86 21.59
CA PRO A 279 6.54 23.56 20.32
C PRO A 279 7.80 24.33 19.90
N ALA A 280 8.28 24.10 18.68
CA ALA A 280 9.39 24.89 18.14
C ALA A 280 8.98 26.36 18.07
N ARG A 281 9.86 27.26 18.53
CA ARG A 281 9.62 28.71 18.55
C ARG A 281 10.29 29.35 17.34
N ILE A 282 9.49 30.00 16.50
CA ILE A 282 9.96 30.73 15.33
C ILE A 282 9.89 32.22 15.65
N GLY A 283 11.06 32.82 15.91
CA GLY A 283 11.21 34.25 16.12
C GLY A 283 11.97 34.94 14.98
N GLY A 284 11.75 36.23 14.80
CA GLY A 284 12.55 37.08 13.91
C GLY A 284 11.75 37.79 12.83
N HIS A 285 11.85 39.13 12.81
CA HIS A 285 11.13 39.97 11.86
C HIS A 285 11.77 40.01 10.47
N GLY A 286 10.95 39.71 9.45
CA GLY A 286 11.14 39.82 7.99
C GLY A 286 12.57 39.75 7.47
N GLY A 287 13.00 38.52 7.36
CA GLY A 287 14.05 38.11 6.45
C GLY A 287 13.67 36.73 5.98
N SER A 288 14.21 35.73 6.66
CA SER A 288 13.89 34.34 6.38
C SER A 288 14.01 33.47 7.62
N TYR A 289 13.12 32.51 7.75
CA TYR A 289 13.27 31.39 8.67
C TYR A 289 13.96 30.24 7.94
N THR A 290 14.92 29.59 8.59
CA THR A 290 15.63 28.43 8.03
C THR A 290 15.57 27.29 9.01
N LEU A 291 15.16 26.11 8.54
CA LEU A 291 15.10 24.89 9.32
C LEU A 291 15.97 23.82 8.67
N ALA A 292 16.85 23.22 9.46
CA ALA A 292 17.58 22.02 9.09
C ALA A 292 16.82 20.81 9.61
N ILE A 293 16.35 19.96 8.70
CA ILE A 293 15.49 18.80 8.97
C ILE A 293 16.33 17.55 8.78
N PRO A 294 16.44 16.66 9.79
CA PRO A 294 16.99 15.33 9.57
C PRO A 294 16.16 14.59 8.52
N VAL A 295 16.83 13.91 7.60
CA VAL A 295 16.16 13.13 6.56
C VAL A 295 16.93 11.85 6.29
N THR A 296 16.23 10.82 5.85
CA THR A 296 16.82 9.57 5.35
C THR A 296 16.19 9.24 3.99
N PRO A 297 16.68 9.80 2.87
CA PRO A 297 16.12 9.54 1.55
C PRO A 297 16.81 8.32 0.89
N GLY A 298 16.03 7.30 0.53
CA GLY A 298 16.50 6.11 -0.20
C GLY A 298 16.80 6.36 -1.68
N SER A 299 16.25 7.44 -2.23
CA SER A 299 16.47 7.93 -3.60
C SER A 299 16.56 9.47 -3.60
N PRO A 300 16.90 10.14 -4.72
CA PRO A 300 16.74 11.60 -4.77
C PRO A 300 15.30 12.00 -4.41
N SER A 301 15.14 12.94 -3.49
CA SER A 301 13.86 13.28 -2.87
C SER A 301 13.61 14.78 -2.86
N ASN A 302 12.34 15.16 -2.97
CA ASN A 302 11.89 16.51 -2.67
C ASN A 302 11.48 16.56 -1.19
N VAL A 303 11.89 17.62 -0.51
CA VAL A 303 11.40 17.99 0.81
C VAL A 303 10.68 19.31 0.67
N ALA A 304 9.47 19.39 1.20
CA ALA A 304 8.69 20.61 1.27
C ALA A 304 8.17 20.82 2.67
N GLY A 305 7.96 22.08 3.04
CA GLY A 305 7.30 22.40 4.28
C GLY A 305 6.49 23.67 4.20
N TRP A 306 5.40 23.72 4.94
CA TRP A 306 4.47 24.83 5.04
C TRP A 306 4.40 25.30 6.49
N ILE A 307 4.41 26.60 6.71
CA ILE A 307 4.24 27.21 8.03
C ILE A 307 3.08 28.19 7.92
N ASP A 308 2.00 27.95 8.66
CA ASP A 308 0.84 28.85 8.69
C ASP A 308 1.19 30.13 9.46
N PHE A 309 1.72 31.11 8.73
CA PHE A 309 2.30 32.32 9.27
C PHE A 309 1.23 33.36 9.61
N ASP A 310 0.15 33.40 8.83
CA ASP A 310 -0.97 34.31 9.08
C ASP A 310 -2.03 33.73 10.03
N ARG A 311 -1.91 32.43 10.36
CA ARG A 311 -2.68 31.67 11.36
C ARG A 311 -4.15 31.57 11.00
N ASP A 312 -4.44 31.40 9.73
CA ASP A 312 -5.80 31.29 9.24
C ASP A 312 -6.30 29.85 9.10
N GLY A 313 -5.48 28.88 9.55
CA GLY A 313 -5.89 27.49 9.72
C GLY A 313 -5.74 26.64 8.47
N ARG A 314 -5.02 27.12 7.45
CA ARG A 314 -4.68 26.38 6.24
C ARG A 314 -3.20 26.56 5.90
N PHE A 315 -2.70 25.73 4.98
CA PHE A 315 -1.36 25.87 4.42
C PHE A 315 -1.45 26.45 3.01
N ASP A 316 -0.93 27.66 2.83
CA ASP A 316 -1.01 28.35 1.56
C ASP A 316 0.23 28.13 0.67
N PRO A 317 0.10 28.27 -0.66
CA PRO A 317 1.23 28.11 -1.58
C PRO A 317 2.41 29.06 -1.32
N ASN A 318 2.15 30.28 -0.81
CA ASN A 318 3.19 31.27 -0.45
C ASN A 318 3.88 30.96 0.89
N GLU A 319 3.36 30.02 1.68
CA GLU A 319 3.93 29.56 2.94
C GLU A 319 4.87 28.37 2.76
N ARG A 320 5.05 27.92 1.52
CA ARG A 320 5.87 26.76 1.19
C ARG A 320 7.34 27.11 1.02
N ALA A 321 8.21 26.33 1.65
CA ALA A 321 9.61 26.17 1.26
C ALA A 321 9.82 24.78 0.67
N THR A 322 10.77 24.64 -0.26
CA THR A 322 11.14 23.34 -0.81
C THR A 322 12.61 23.26 -1.16
N VAL A 323 13.17 22.06 -1.07
CA VAL A 323 14.54 21.72 -1.48
C VAL A 323 14.56 20.29 -2.01
N GLN A 324 15.43 20.02 -2.97
CA GLN A 324 15.72 18.65 -3.39
C GLN A 324 16.99 18.16 -2.71
N VAL A 325 16.97 16.94 -2.20
CA VAL A 325 18.13 16.27 -1.60
C VAL A 325 18.51 15.04 -2.41
N ALA A 326 19.80 14.72 -2.43
CA ALA A 326 20.29 13.47 -3.00
C ALA A 326 19.94 12.28 -2.10
N ALA A 327 19.96 11.06 -2.66
CA ALA A 327 19.89 9.84 -1.85
C ALA A 327 20.99 9.85 -0.78
N ARG A 328 20.69 9.30 0.41
CA ARG A 328 21.60 9.24 1.56
C ARG A 328 22.02 10.60 2.15
N ALA A 329 21.39 11.70 1.74
CA ALA A 329 21.52 12.95 2.48
C ALA A 329 21.02 12.73 3.92
N THR A 330 21.64 13.38 4.89
CA THR A 330 21.24 13.28 6.32
C THR A 330 20.44 14.49 6.77
N THR A 331 20.38 15.54 5.94
CA THR A 331 19.77 16.82 6.29
C THR A 331 19.22 17.50 5.03
N ALA A 332 18.02 18.06 5.16
CA ALA A 332 17.41 18.97 4.20
C ALA A 332 17.31 20.37 4.85
N THR A 333 17.66 21.43 4.12
CA THR A 333 17.53 22.79 4.64
C THR A 333 16.41 23.52 3.91
N LEU A 334 15.32 23.79 4.62
CA LEU A 334 14.21 24.59 4.13
C LEU A 334 14.39 26.04 4.57
N ARG A 335 14.06 26.96 3.66
CA ARG A 335 14.12 28.41 3.89
C ARG A 335 12.83 29.08 3.45
N TRP A 336 12.12 29.66 4.40
CA TRP A 336 10.90 30.43 4.19
C TRP A 336 11.19 31.93 4.21
N ALA A 337 10.48 32.70 3.39
CA ALA A 337 10.37 34.12 3.60
C ALA A 337 9.35 34.37 4.73
N THR A 338 9.73 35.11 5.76
CA THR A 338 8.79 35.44 6.85
C THR A 338 7.97 36.67 6.50
N PRO A 339 6.62 36.62 6.54
CA PRO A 339 5.81 37.79 6.30
C PRO A 339 6.02 38.85 7.39
N ARG A 340 5.73 40.12 7.06
CA ARG A 340 5.71 41.23 8.02
C ARG A 340 4.33 41.90 8.02
N PRO A 341 3.71 42.12 9.19
CA PRO A 341 4.09 41.61 10.51
C PRO A 341 3.79 40.10 10.68
N ILE A 342 4.47 39.44 11.61
CA ILE A 342 4.14 38.08 12.04
C ILE A 342 3.37 38.19 13.37
N GLY A 343 2.21 37.53 13.49
CA GLY A 343 1.43 37.54 14.72
C GLY A 343 1.94 36.49 15.70
N SER A 344 2.16 36.84 16.98
CA SER A 344 2.58 35.86 17.98
C SER A 344 1.46 34.88 18.33
N GLY A 345 1.80 33.61 18.54
CA GLY A 345 0.89 32.58 19.03
C GLY A 345 1.14 31.21 18.40
N PRO A 346 0.38 30.18 18.84
CA PRO A 346 0.50 28.84 18.31
C PRO A 346 0.02 28.77 16.86
N THR A 347 0.65 27.92 16.07
CA THR A 347 0.26 27.57 14.69
C THR A 347 0.81 26.19 14.35
N TRP A 348 0.69 25.78 13.08
CA TRP A 348 1.14 24.49 12.59
C TRP A 348 2.18 24.62 11.48
N MET A 349 3.02 23.59 11.38
CA MET A 349 3.94 23.39 10.28
C MET A 349 3.79 21.97 9.75
N ARG A 350 3.64 21.81 8.44
CA ARG A 350 3.69 20.49 7.79
C ARG A 350 5.00 20.31 7.08
N LEU A 351 5.64 19.16 7.23
CA LEU A 351 6.80 18.72 6.48
C LEU A 351 6.39 17.51 5.62
N ARG A 352 6.84 17.46 4.38
CA ARG A 352 6.61 16.33 3.48
C ARG A 352 7.90 15.97 2.77
N LEU A 353 8.21 14.68 2.74
CA LEU A 353 9.26 14.11 1.91
C LEU A 353 8.63 13.16 0.89
N SER A 354 9.04 13.23 -0.38
CA SER A 354 8.68 12.26 -1.41
C SER A 354 9.85 12.05 -2.37
N ALA A 355 9.86 10.99 -3.17
CA ALA A 355 10.89 10.88 -4.21
C ALA A 355 10.75 12.03 -5.23
N ALA A 356 11.87 12.45 -5.80
CA ALA A 356 11.94 13.63 -6.67
C ALA A 356 11.04 13.53 -7.91
N THR A 357 10.75 12.30 -8.36
CA THR A 357 9.84 12.02 -9.49
C THR A 357 8.36 12.16 -9.14
N THR A 358 7.99 12.37 -7.87
CA THR A 358 6.61 12.61 -7.40
C THR A 358 6.41 14.09 -7.13
N SER A 359 6.17 14.87 -8.19
CA SER A 359 6.03 16.33 -8.09
C SER A 359 4.75 16.79 -7.37
N THR A 360 3.72 15.95 -7.26
CA THR A 360 2.42 16.30 -6.67
C THR A 360 2.51 16.47 -5.15
N ALA A 361 3.20 15.56 -4.45
CA ALA A 361 3.25 15.54 -2.99
C ALA A 361 3.96 16.75 -2.37
N THR A 362 5.00 17.29 -3.02
CA THR A 362 5.69 18.51 -2.58
C THR A 362 5.15 19.78 -3.24
N GLY A 363 4.22 19.63 -4.18
CA GLY A 363 3.48 20.74 -4.78
C GLY A 363 2.30 21.22 -3.92
N THR A 364 1.71 20.34 -3.10
CA THR A 364 0.55 20.64 -2.27
C THR A 364 0.75 20.15 -0.83
N ALA A 365 0.16 20.84 0.15
CA ALA A 365 0.22 20.42 1.56
C ALA A 365 -0.66 19.20 1.86
N THR A 366 -1.60 18.87 0.97
CA THR A 366 -2.58 17.79 1.09
C THR A 366 -2.40 16.75 -0.01
N GLY A 367 -3.08 15.61 0.11
CA GLY A 367 -3.11 14.57 -0.92
C GLY A 367 -2.14 13.41 -0.68
N TRP A 368 -2.20 12.42 -1.57
CA TRP A 368 -1.38 11.23 -1.53
C TRP A 368 0.06 11.47 -2.02
N ALA A 369 0.99 10.69 -1.47
CA ALA A 369 2.31 10.46 -2.04
C ALA A 369 2.60 8.95 -2.11
N ASP A 370 3.25 8.53 -3.19
CA ASP A 370 3.64 7.13 -3.43
C ASP A 370 4.94 6.73 -2.71
N SER A 371 5.48 7.60 -1.87
CA SER A 371 6.71 7.38 -1.10
C SER A 371 6.90 8.48 -0.05
N GLY A 372 7.74 8.19 0.93
CA GLY A 372 8.20 9.17 1.89
C GLY A 372 7.31 9.21 3.14
N GLU A 373 7.15 10.41 3.68
CA GLU A 373 6.48 10.66 4.96
C GLU A 373 5.93 12.10 4.98
N VAL A 374 4.92 12.31 5.82
CA VAL A 374 4.37 13.61 6.21
C VAL A 374 4.40 13.72 7.74
N GLU A 375 4.94 14.83 8.25
CA GLU A 375 4.90 15.15 9.67
C GLU A 375 4.26 16.52 9.88
N ASP A 376 3.52 16.68 10.97
CA ASP A 376 2.84 17.89 11.38
C ASP A 376 3.27 18.34 12.78
N HIS A 377 3.80 19.55 12.86
CA HIS A 377 4.41 20.08 14.08
C HIS A 377 3.61 21.25 14.60
N ARG A 378 3.14 21.15 15.84
CA ARG A 378 2.66 22.32 16.57
C ARG A 378 3.84 23.22 16.92
N ILE A 379 3.76 24.48 16.50
CA ILE A 379 4.81 25.47 16.69
C ILE A 379 4.26 26.76 17.29
N SER A 380 5.13 27.66 17.70
CA SER A 380 4.76 29.01 18.17
C SER A 380 5.52 30.06 17.39
N LEU A 381 4.80 31.06 16.88
CA LEU A 381 5.39 32.26 16.31
C LEU A 381 5.62 33.26 17.44
N ASP A 382 6.83 33.81 17.50
CA ASP A 382 7.21 34.86 18.44
C ASP A 382 7.51 36.14 17.65
N HIS A 383 7.08 37.28 18.18
CA HIS A 383 7.33 38.60 17.58
C HIS A 383 8.80 38.97 17.77
#